data_AF-A0A2J8W7P3-F1
#
_entry.id   AF-A0A2J8W7P3-F1
#
_cell.length_a   1.000
_cell.length_b   1.000
_cell.length_c   1.000
_cell.angle_alpha   90.00
_cell.angle_beta   90.00
_cell.angle_gamma   90.00
#
_symmetry.space_group_name_H-M   'P 1'
#
loop_
_entity.id
_entity.type
_entity.pdbx_description
1 polymer ?
#
loop_
_entity_poly.entity_id
_entity_poly.type
_entity_poly.pdbx_seq_one_letter_code
_entity_poly.pdbx_strand_id
1 'polypeptide(L)'
;MKTTEICGAPGVGKTQLCMQLAVDVQIPECFGGVAGEAVFIDTEGSFMVDRVVDLATACIQHLQLIAEKHKGEEHRKALEDFTLDNILSHIYYFRCRDYTELLAQVYLLPDFLSEHSKVRLVIVDGIAFPFRHDL
;
A
#
# COMPACT_ATOMS: atom_id res chain seq x y z
N MET A 1 -2.35 15.56 -9.07
CA MET A 1 -2.42 14.52 -8.03
C MET A 1 -3.65 14.79 -7.18
N LYS A 2 -4.44 13.77 -6.84
CA LYS A 2 -5.59 13.91 -5.94
C LYS A 2 -5.16 13.40 -4.56
N THR A 3 -5.44 14.17 -3.52
CA THR A 3 -5.17 13.78 -2.13
C THR A 3 -6.48 13.49 -1.42
N THR A 4 -6.50 12.42 -0.63
CA THR A 4 -7.63 12.04 0.22
C THR A 4 -7.11 11.89 1.64
N GLU A 5 -7.76 12.53 2.62
CA GLU A 5 -7.39 12.45 4.02
C GLU A 5 -8.39 11.60 4.80
N ILE A 6 -7.88 10.77 5.73
CA ILE A 6 -8.67 9.91 6.59
C ILE A 6 -8.31 10.23 8.04
N CYS A 7 -9.24 10.85 8.78
CA CYS A 7 -9.03 11.28 10.16
C CYS A 7 -9.95 10.52 11.13
N GLY A 8 -9.51 10.41 12.38
CA GLY A 8 -10.31 9.83 13.46
C GLY A 8 -9.46 9.35 14.64
N ALA A 9 -10.12 8.97 15.73
CA ALA A 9 -9.47 8.52 16.95
C ALA A 9 -8.54 7.29 16.73
N PRO A 10 -7.61 6.99 17.65
CA PRO A 10 -6.87 5.73 17.62
C PRO A 10 -7.82 4.52 17.56
N GLY A 11 -7.44 3.48 16.82
CA GLY A 11 -8.23 2.24 16.71
C GLY A 11 -9.42 2.26 15.74
N VAL A 12 -9.78 3.39 15.13
CA VAL A 12 -10.92 3.46 14.19
C VAL A 12 -10.67 2.82 12.80
N GLY A 13 -9.48 2.25 12.59
CA GLY A 13 -9.14 1.50 11.36
C GLY A 13 -8.30 2.24 10.31
N LYS A 14 -7.80 3.45 10.59
CA LYS A 14 -7.03 4.26 9.61
C LYS A 14 -5.81 3.52 9.03
N THR A 15 -4.91 3.05 9.89
CA THR A 15 -3.72 2.28 9.48
C THR A 15 -4.09 0.96 8.81
N GLN A 16 -5.16 0.30 9.26
CA GLN A 16 -5.64 -0.94 8.64
C GLN A 16 -6.09 -0.67 7.20
N LEU A 17 -6.86 0.39 6.98
CA LEU A 17 -7.30 0.78 5.65
C LEU A 17 -6.10 1.17 4.76
N CYS A 18 -5.11 1.86 5.31
CA CYS A 18 -3.87 2.16 4.58
C CYS A 18 -3.14 0.89 4.13
N MET A 19 -2.97 -0.10 5.01
CA MET A 19 -2.36 -1.39 4.66
C MET A 19 -3.20 -2.17 3.63
N GLN A 20 -4.53 -2.14 3.75
CA GLN A 20 -5.42 -2.75 2.77
C GLN A 20 -5.25 -2.11 1.39
N LEU A 21 -5.23 -0.77 1.31
CA LEU A 21 -5.03 -0.07 0.04
C LEU A 21 -3.65 -0.34 -0.58
N ALA A 22 -2.62 -0.55 0.23
CA ALA A 22 -1.28 -0.94 -0.24
C ALA A 22 -1.26 -2.32 -0.89
N VAL A 23 -2.16 -3.23 -0.52
CA VAL A 23 -2.39 -4.52 -1.20
C VAL A 23 -3.31 -4.33 -2.40
N ASP A 24 -4.44 -3.63 -2.22
CA ASP A 24 -5.49 -3.52 -3.25
C ASP A 24 -5.03 -2.77 -4.51
N VAL A 25 -4.11 -1.80 -4.39
CA VAL A 25 -3.57 -1.09 -5.56
C VAL A 25 -2.88 -2.04 -6.55
N GLN A 26 -2.41 -3.19 -6.06
CA GLN A 26 -1.70 -4.18 -6.85
C GLN A 26 -2.62 -5.16 -7.57
N ILE A 27 -3.93 -5.18 -7.25
CA ILE A 27 -4.91 -6.07 -7.86
C ILE A 27 -4.85 -5.91 -9.40
N PRO A 28 -4.77 -7.01 -10.17
CA PRO A 28 -4.68 -6.92 -11.62
C PRO A 28 -5.92 -6.27 -12.26
N GLU A 29 -5.74 -5.61 -13.40
CA GLU A 29 -6.82 -4.90 -14.12
C GLU A 29 -7.99 -5.80 -14.52
N CYS A 30 -7.73 -7.08 -14.85
CA CYS A 30 -8.79 -8.05 -15.17
C CYS A 30 -9.70 -8.36 -13.97
N PHE A 31 -9.27 -8.05 -12.74
CA PHE A 31 -10.07 -8.10 -11.51
C PHE A 31 -10.61 -6.72 -11.10
N GLY A 32 -10.45 -5.69 -11.93
CA GLY A 32 -10.92 -4.32 -11.68
C GLY A 32 -9.96 -3.46 -10.85
N GLY A 33 -8.74 -3.93 -10.59
CA GLY A 33 -7.69 -3.13 -9.93
C GLY A 33 -6.92 -2.25 -10.91
N VAL A 34 -5.73 -1.79 -10.49
CA VAL A 34 -4.87 -0.90 -11.28
C VAL A 34 -3.45 -1.43 -11.52
N ALA A 35 -3.18 -2.67 -11.10
CA ALA A 35 -1.89 -3.35 -11.26
C ALA A 35 -0.68 -2.48 -10.90
N GLY A 36 -0.82 -1.66 -9.85
CA GLY A 36 0.16 -0.68 -9.42
C GLY A 36 0.94 -1.13 -8.20
N GLU A 37 1.87 -0.29 -7.76
CA GLU A 37 2.68 -0.50 -6.55
C GLU A 37 2.38 0.60 -5.52
N ALA A 38 2.80 0.39 -4.27
CA ALA A 38 2.54 1.29 -3.16
C ALA A 38 3.82 1.83 -2.53
N VAL A 39 3.84 3.12 -2.19
CA VAL A 39 4.78 3.70 -1.22
C VAL A 39 4.03 3.88 0.10
N PHE A 40 4.61 3.39 1.20
CA PHE A 40 4.08 3.54 2.55
C PHE A 40 5.08 4.29 3.43
N ILE A 41 4.76 5.55 3.75
CA ILE A 41 5.51 6.37 4.69
C ILE A 41 4.83 6.26 6.06
N ASP A 42 5.49 5.59 7.00
CA ASP A 42 5.00 5.33 8.34
C ASP A 42 5.64 6.31 9.32
N THR A 43 4.83 7.22 9.86
CA THR A 43 5.27 8.22 10.83
C THR A 43 4.97 7.84 12.28
N GLU A 44 3.96 7.00 12.52
CA GLU A 44 3.55 6.57 13.87
C GLU A 44 4.23 5.26 14.31
N GLY A 45 4.77 4.47 13.37
CA GLY A 45 5.39 3.17 13.65
C GLY A 45 4.35 2.05 13.74
N SER A 46 3.19 2.27 13.12
CA SER A 46 2.01 1.41 13.24
C SER A 46 1.90 0.37 12.13
N PHE A 47 2.80 0.41 11.14
CA PHE A 47 2.85 -0.59 10.08
C PHE A 47 3.30 -1.94 10.62
N MET A 48 2.53 -2.99 10.33
CA MET A 48 2.78 -4.35 10.83
C MET A 48 2.80 -5.32 9.65
N VAL A 49 3.97 -5.88 9.36
CA VAL A 49 4.17 -6.80 8.23
C VAL A 49 3.23 -8.00 8.32
N ASP A 50 3.08 -8.60 9.51
CA ASP A 50 2.17 -9.74 9.72
C ASP A 50 0.73 -9.43 9.29
N ARG A 51 0.27 -8.18 9.53
CA ARG A 51 -1.06 -7.76 9.08
C ARG A 51 -1.13 -7.63 7.57
N VAL A 52 -0.08 -7.13 6.92
CA VAL A 52 -0.04 -7.06 5.45
C VAL A 52 -0.03 -8.46 4.85
N VAL A 53 0.68 -9.42 5.47
CA VAL A 53 0.67 -10.83 5.07
C VAL A 53 -0.74 -11.43 5.15
N ASP A 54 -1.46 -11.17 6.24
CA ASP A 54 -2.85 -11.63 6.39
C ASP A 54 -3.75 -11.03 5.29
N LEU A 55 -3.65 -9.73 5.05
CA LEU A 55 -4.43 -9.02 4.02
C LEU A 55 -4.11 -9.51 2.61
N ALA A 56 -2.83 -9.68 2.27
CA ALA A 56 -2.38 -10.19 0.99
C ALA A 56 -2.84 -11.63 0.75
N THR A 57 -2.72 -12.50 1.77
CA THR A 57 -3.19 -13.89 1.70
C THR A 57 -4.70 -13.95 1.46
N ALA A 58 -5.47 -13.14 2.18
CA ALA A 58 -6.92 -13.05 1.98
C ALA A 58 -7.28 -12.53 0.57
N CYS A 59 -6.54 -11.52 0.07
CA CYS A 59 -6.72 -10.98 -1.28
C CYS A 59 -6.46 -12.07 -2.35
N ILE A 60 -5.34 -12.79 -2.26
CA ILE A 60 -4.99 -13.88 -3.18
C ILE A 60 -6.08 -14.94 -3.22
N GLN A 61 -6.52 -15.42 -2.05
CA GLN A 61 -7.59 -16.41 -1.95
C GLN A 61 -8.90 -15.89 -2.57
N HIS A 62 -9.22 -14.62 -2.35
CA HIS A 62 -10.42 -14.01 -2.93
C HIS A 62 -10.37 -13.97 -4.46
N LEU A 63 -9.24 -13.56 -5.05
CA LEU A 63 -9.09 -13.50 -6.51
C LEU A 63 -9.08 -14.89 -7.15
N GLN A 64 -8.52 -15.90 -6.48
CA GLN A 64 -8.58 -17.30 -6.93
C GLN A 64 -10.02 -17.79 -7.07
N LEU A 65 -10.88 -17.51 -6.09
CA LEU A 65 -12.31 -17.86 -6.15
C LEU A 65 -13.04 -17.18 -7.32
N ILE A 66 -12.69 -15.93 -7.64
CA ILE A 66 -13.24 -15.22 -8.80
C ILE A 66 -12.78 -15.86 -10.11
N ALA A 67 -11.48 -16.17 -10.22
CA ALA A 67 -10.91 -16.80 -11.41
C ALA A 67 -11.53 -18.16 -11.73
N GLU A 68 -11.75 -19.00 -10.70
CA GLU A 68 -12.41 -20.31 -10.84
C GLU A 68 -13.83 -20.19 -11.40
N LYS A 69 -14.58 -19.16 -10.99
CA LYS A 69 -15.94 -18.93 -11.45
C LYS A 69 -16.03 -18.48 -12.91
N HIS A 70 -15.03 -17.75 -13.40
CA HIS A 70 -15.09 -17.12 -14.73
C HIS A 70 -14.38 -17.92 -15.83
N LYS A 71 -13.58 -18.96 -15.49
CA LYS A 71 -12.88 -19.87 -16.43
C LYS A 71 -12.09 -19.16 -17.55
N GLY A 72 -11.78 -17.88 -17.37
CA GLY A 72 -11.01 -17.09 -18.34
C GLY A 72 -9.52 -17.32 -18.16
N GLU A 73 -8.83 -17.62 -19.26
CA GLU A 73 -7.37 -17.84 -19.26
C GLU A 73 -6.61 -16.60 -18.76
N GLU A 74 -7.13 -15.41 -19.03
CA GLU A 74 -6.60 -14.12 -18.58
C GLU A 74 -6.53 -14.01 -17.04
N HIS A 75 -7.59 -14.40 -16.33
CA HIS A 75 -7.63 -14.32 -14.87
C HIS A 75 -6.63 -15.29 -14.24
N ARG A 76 -6.51 -16.50 -14.80
CA ARG A 76 -5.55 -17.50 -14.33
C ARG A 76 -4.12 -17.01 -14.52
N LYS A 77 -3.81 -16.43 -15.70
CA LYS A 77 -2.49 -15.90 -16.02
C LYS A 77 -2.12 -14.71 -15.12
N ALA A 78 -3.05 -13.81 -14.85
CA ALA A 78 -2.82 -12.67 -13.95
C ALA A 78 -2.47 -13.10 -12.51
N LEU A 79 -2.94 -14.27 -12.07
CA LEU A 79 -2.64 -14.82 -10.75
C LEU A 79 -1.33 -15.60 -10.67
N GLU A 80 -0.67 -15.92 -11.79
CA GLU A 80 0.64 -16.59 -11.77
C GLU A 80 1.69 -15.74 -11.05
N ASP A 81 1.65 -14.43 -11.25
CA ASP A 81 2.57 -13.46 -10.65
C ASP A 81 1.96 -12.71 -9.43
N PHE A 82 0.70 -12.94 -9.09
CA PHE A 82 0.06 -12.30 -7.92
C PHE A 82 0.27 -13.13 -6.65
N THR A 83 1.52 -13.22 -6.22
CA THR A 83 1.97 -14.01 -5.06
C THR A 83 2.23 -13.13 -3.85
N LEU A 84 2.31 -13.74 -2.65
CA LEU A 84 2.62 -13.02 -1.41
C LEU A 84 3.96 -12.27 -1.52
N ASP A 85 5.01 -12.93 -2.01
CA ASP A 85 6.34 -12.34 -2.14
C ASP A 85 6.34 -11.14 -3.08
N ASN A 86 5.66 -11.25 -4.23
CA ASN A 86 5.54 -10.15 -5.17
C ASN A 86 4.77 -8.98 -4.54
N ILE A 87 3.63 -9.25 -3.89
CA ILE A 87 2.84 -8.21 -3.22
C ILE A 87 3.68 -7.45 -2.19
N LEU A 88 4.43 -8.17 -1.36
CA LEU A 88 5.28 -7.56 -0.33
C LEU A 88 6.44 -6.77 -0.95
N SER A 89 7.06 -7.28 -2.02
CA SER A 89 8.17 -6.59 -2.71
C SER A 89 7.76 -5.28 -3.39
N HIS A 90 6.47 -5.10 -3.64
CA HIS A 90 5.88 -3.94 -4.30
C HIS A 90 5.26 -2.92 -3.31
N ILE A 91 5.54 -3.08 -2.02
CA ILE A 91 5.24 -2.10 -0.97
C ILE A 91 6.57 -1.48 -0.51
N TYR A 92 6.86 -0.28 -0.99
CA TYR A 92 8.05 0.48 -0.61
C TYR A 92 7.82 1.17 0.73
N TYR A 93 8.44 0.65 1.78
CA TYR A 93 8.27 1.14 3.15
C TYR A 93 9.36 2.14 3.56
N PHE A 94 8.93 3.28 4.11
CA PHE A 94 9.81 4.28 4.71
C PHE A 94 9.34 4.62 6.13
N ARG A 95 10.20 4.45 7.12
CA ARG A 95 9.95 4.90 8.49
C ARG A 95 10.49 6.31 8.66
N CYS A 96 9.63 7.25 9.05
CA CYS A 96 10.02 8.60 9.44
C CYS A 96 9.69 8.82 10.92
N ARG A 97 10.68 9.18 11.73
CA ARG A 97 10.55 9.31 13.19
C ARG A 97 10.28 10.74 13.65
N ASP A 98 10.68 11.71 12.84
CA ASP A 98 10.54 13.14 13.12
C ASP A 98 10.16 13.91 11.85
N TYR A 99 9.91 15.22 12.02
CA TYR A 99 9.51 16.07 10.90
C TYR A 99 10.63 16.26 9.86
N THR A 100 11.90 16.14 10.26
CA THR A 100 13.05 16.32 9.36
C THR A 100 13.15 15.13 8.42
N GLU A 101 13.03 13.91 8.94
CA GLU A 101 12.97 12.67 8.14
C GLU A 101 11.76 12.67 7.21
N LEU A 102 10.59 13.09 7.69
CA LEU A 102 9.38 13.18 6.86
C LEU A 102 9.56 14.20 5.73
N LEU A 103 10.07 15.40 6.01
CA LEU A 103 10.33 16.40 4.98
C LEU A 103 11.33 15.89 3.95
N ALA A 104 12.46 15.32 4.40
CA ALA A 104 13.46 14.75 3.51
C ALA A 104 12.86 13.67 2.59
N GLN A 105 12.04 12.77 3.15
CA GLN A 105 11.37 11.73 2.37
C GLN A 105 10.43 12.32 1.32
N VAL A 106 9.66 13.36 1.67
CA VAL A 106 8.77 14.06 0.72
C VAL A 106 9.56 14.79 -0.37
N TYR A 107 10.72 15.37 -0.05
CA TYR A 107 11.59 16.02 -1.03
C TYR A 107 12.21 15.03 -2.02
N LEU A 108 12.58 13.83 -1.57
CA LEU A 108 13.16 12.77 -2.42
C LEU A 108 12.12 11.96 -3.18
N LEU A 109 10.85 12.02 -2.78
CA LEU A 109 9.78 11.23 -3.36
C LEU A 109 9.61 11.42 -4.88
N PRO A 110 9.70 12.64 -5.47
CA PRO A 110 9.58 12.80 -6.92
C PRO A 110 10.64 12.01 -7.71
N ASP A 111 11.89 12.01 -7.25
CA ASP A 111 12.98 11.28 -7.89
C ASP A 111 12.74 9.77 -7.76
N PHE A 112 12.37 9.30 -6.57
CA PHE A 112 11.98 7.90 -6.35
C PHE A 112 10.83 7.48 -7.28
N LEU A 113 9.77 8.27 -7.38
CA LEU A 113 8.63 7.97 -8.25
C LEU A 113 9.01 7.98 -9.75
N SER A 114 10.04 8.73 -10.14
CA SER A 114 10.55 8.72 -11.51
C SER A 114 11.26 7.41 -11.86
N GLU A 115 11.90 6.78 -10.88
CA GLU A 115 12.55 5.46 -11.01
C GLU A 115 11.56 4.30 -10.84
N HIS A 116 10.44 4.55 -10.12
CA HIS A 116 9.40 3.57 -9.81
C HIS A 116 8.06 3.91 -10.48
N SER A 117 8.04 3.90 -11.82
CA SER A 117 6.89 4.35 -12.63
C SER A 117 5.59 3.55 -12.43
N LYS A 118 5.66 2.39 -11.76
CA LYS A 118 4.50 1.54 -11.43
C LYS A 118 3.81 1.95 -10.13
N VAL A 119 4.40 2.82 -9.31
CA VAL A 119 3.73 3.31 -8.11
C VAL A 119 2.47 4.09 -8.49
N ARG A 120 1.33 3.63 -7.98
CA ARG A 120 0.01 4.25 -8.20
C ARG A 120 -0.60 4.80 -6.92
N LEU A 121 -0.02 4.47 -5.77
CA LEU A 121 -0.48 4.91 -4.45
C LEU A 121 0.71 5.32 -3.57
N VAL A 122 0.60 6.50 -2.97
CA VAL A 122 1.49 6.96 -1.90
C VAL A 122 0.64 7.15 -0.65
N ILE A 123 1.03 6.48 0.43
CA ILE A 123 0.41 6.57 1.75
C ILE A 123 1.38 7.30 2.68
N VAL A 124 0.85 8.26 3.43
CA VAL A 124 1.53 8.86 4.58
C VAL A 124 0.65 8.62 5.81
N ASP A 125 0.95 7.57 6.57
CA ASP A 125 0.18 7.25 7.77
C ASP A 125 0.66 8.12 8.95
N GLY A 126 -0.24 8.98 9.43
CA GLY A 126 0.03 9.92 10.51
C GLY A 126 0.71 11.24 10.11
N ILE A 127 0.40 11.86 8.96
CA ILE A 127 1.09 13.08 8.48
C ILE A 127 1.28 14.20 9.53
N ALA A 128 0.34 14.39 10.45
CA ALA A 128 0.40 15.39 11.50
C ALA A 128 1.18 14.95 12.76
N PHE A 129 1.55 13.67 12.88
CA PHE A 129 2.20 13.11 14.06
C PHE A 129 3.57 13.76 14.34
N PRO A 130 4.53 13.82 13.39
CA PRO A 130 5.84 14.40 13.67
C PRO A 130 5.78 15.88 14.06
N PHE A 131 4.87 16.65 13.46
CA PHE A 131 4.73 18.09 13.73
C PHE A 131 4.10 18.41 15.09
N ARG A 132 3.43 17.46 15.74
CA ARG A 132 2.77 17.68 17.04
C ARG A 132 3.63 17.31 18.24
N HIS A 133 4.67 16.51 18.04
CA HIS A 133 5.48 15.94 19.12
C HIS A 133 6.87 16.58 19.27
N ASP A 134 7.23 17.54 18.41
CA ASP A 134 8.46 18.35 18.49
C ASP A 134 8.27 19.72 19.22
N LEU A 135 7.32 19.78 20.17
CA LEU A 135 7.14 20.91 21.11
C LEU A 135 7.53 20.52 22.54
#